data_AF-A0A9X3XRG5-F1
#
_entry.id   AF-A0A9X3XRG5-F1
#
_cell.length_a   1.000
_cell.length_b   1.000
_cell.length_c   1.000
_cell.angle_alpha   90.00
_cell.angle_beta   90.00
_cell.angle_gamma   90.00
#
_symmetry.space_group_name_H-M   'P 1'
#
loop_
_entity.id
_entity.type
_entity.pdbx_description
1 polymer ?
#
loop_
_entity_poly.entity_id
_entity_poly.type
_entity_poly.pdbx_seq_one_letter_code
_entity_poly.pdbx_strand_id
1 'polypeptide(L)'
;MELMYSHLERISCEVTLFNRQRWRISQRKIQRIIVDESGEKQVIVTRELGIDEDAELFFTQIKSIFLDGKIVACRGCPQQPLNILREDYAKLKQ
;
A
#
# COMPACT_ATOMS: atom_id res chain seq x y z
N MET A 1 5.14 -5.49 14.78
CA MET A 1 5.31 -4.02 14.64
C MET A 1 4.14 -3.54 13.82
N GLU A 2 3.44 -2.51 14.29
CA GLU A 2 2.34 -1.88 13.57
C GLU A 2 2.88 -0.91 12.52
N LEU A 3 2.26 -0.90 11.34
CA LEU A 3 2.61 0.07 10.32
C LEU A 3 1.83 1.37 10.58
N MET A 4 2.54 2.50 10.63
CA MET A 4 1.99 3.85 10.74
C MET A 4 2.05 4.58 9.40
N TYR A 5 1.22 5.62 9.21
CA TYR A 5 1.24 6.41 7.97
C TYR A 5 2.61 7.05 7.71
N SER A 6 3.35 7.44 8.75
CA SER A 6 4.72 7.99 8.66
C SER A 6 5.72 7.01 8.03
N HIS A 7 5.43 5.70 8.05
CA HIS A 7 6.24 4.72 7.33
C HIS A 7 6.02 4.78 5.81
N LEU A 8 4.88 5.25 5.33
CA LEU A 8 4.60 5.40 3.89
C LEU A 8 5.52 6.42 3.21
N GLU A 9 6.08 7.36 3.96
CA GLU A 9 7.06 8.32 3.43
C GLU A 9 8.37 7.65 3.01
N ARG A 10 8.70 6.54 3.66
CA ARG A 10 9.97 5.85 3.53
C ARG A 10 9.87 4.57 2.70
N ILE A 11 8.67 4.22 2.25
CA ILE A 11 8.40 2.94 1.58
C ILE A 11 7.78 3.22 0.22
N SER A 12 8.34 2.60 -0.82
CA SER A 12 7.70 2.49 -2.12
C SER A 12 7.05 1.12 -2.24
N CYS A 13 5.72 1.08 -2.36
CA CYS A 13 4.97 -0.17 -2.36
C CYS A 13 3.66 -0.07 -3.16
N GLU A 14 3.04 -1.22 -3.42
CA GLU A 14 1.68 -1.28 -3.93
C GLU A 14 0.73 -1.63 -2.79
N VAL A 15 -0.49 -1.11 -2.83
CA VAL A 15 -1.50 -1.36 -1.81
C VAL A 15 -2.84 -1.66 -2.47
N THR A 16 -3.65 -2.46 -1.79
CA THR A 16 -5.06 -2.64 -2.12
C THR A 16 -5.90 -2.05 -0.99
N LEU A 17 -6.86 -1.21 -1.35
CA LEU A 17 -7.81 -0.63 -0.40
C LEU A 17 -8.99 -1.59 -0.14
N PHE A 18 -9.78 -1.35 0.91
CA PHE A 18 -10.97 -2.16 1.21
C PHE A 18 -12.01 -2.18 0.08
N ASN A 19 -12.13 -1.07 -0.65
CA ASN A 19 -12.96 -0.97 -1.85
C ASN A 19 -12.34 -1.65 -3.10
N ARG A 20 -11.27 -2.44 -2.92
CA ARG A 20 -10.55 -3.22 -3.94
C ARG A 20 -9.76 -2.39 -4.96
N GLN A 21 -9.65 -1.07 -4.76
CA GLN A 21 -8.80 -0.25 -5.61
C GLN A 21 -7.32 -0.53 -5.33
N ARG A 22 -6.51 -0.59 -6.39
CA ARG A 22 -5.06 -0.74 -6.31
C ARG A 22 -4.37 0.60 -6.49
N TRP A 23 -3.38 0.83 -5.65
CA TRP A 23 -2.60 2.05 -5.64
C TRP A 23 -1.11 1.74 -5.48
N ARG A 24 -0.26 2.56 -6.05
CA ARG A 24 1.19 2.61 -5.78
C ARG A 24 1.47 3.83 -4.92
N ILE A 25 2.32 3.66 -3.92
CA ILE A 25 2.76 4.71 -3.00
C ILE A 25 4.26 4.89 -3.19
N SER A 26 4.73 6.13 -3.29
CA SER A 26 6.15 6.47 -3.31
C SER A 26 6.32 7.91 -2.84
N GLN A 27 7.02 8.15 -1.72
CA GLN A 27 7.37 9.50 -1.25
C GLN A 27 6.15 10.45 -1.24
N ARG A 28 5.06 10.07 -0.53
CA ARG A 28 3.76 10.80 -0.47
C ARG A 28 2.98 10.92 -1.78
N LYS A 29 3.54 10.52 -2.92
CA LYS A 29 2.82 10.38 -4.19
C LYS A 29 2.05 9.06 -4.19
N ILE A 30 0.75 9.15 -4.46
CA ILE A 30 -0.12 7.99 -4.65
C ILE A 30 -0.60 7.93 -6.10
N GLN A 31 -0.55 6.74 -6.69
CA GLN A 31 -0.92 6.51 -8.08
C GLN A 31 -1.91 5.36 -8.14
N ARG A 32 -3.15 5.62 -8.57
CA ARG A 32 -4.12 4.55 -8.78
C ARG A 32 -3.73 3.78 -10.02
N ILE A 33 -3.65 2.47 -9.88
CA ILE A 33 -3.29 1.57 -10.96
C ILE A 33 -4.48 0.66 -11.30
N ILE A 34 -4.63 0.38 -12.59
CA ILE A 34 -5.46 -0.71 -13.10
C ILE A 34 -4.57 -1.64 -13.90
N VAL A 35 -4.99 -2.90 -14.02
CA VAL A 35 -4.34 -3.87 -14.88
C VAL A 35 -5.25 -4.05 -16.08
N ASP A 36 -4.73 -3.82 -17.28
CA ASP A 36 -5.49 -4.04 -18.51
C ASP A 36 -5.51 -5.54 -18.89
N GLU A 37 -6.19 -5.86 -20.00
CA GLU A 37 -6.34 -7.25 -20.47
C GLU A 37 -5.01 -7.91 -20.84
N SER A 38 -3.96 -7.13 -21.11
CA SER A 38 -2.61 -7.64 -21.41
C SER A 38 -1.79 -7.94 -20.16
N GLY A 39 -2.30 -7.58 -18.97
CA GLY A 39 -1.57 -7.70 -17.70
C GLY A 39 -0.70 -6.48 -17.37
N GLU A 40 -0.69 -5.46 -18.24
CA GLU A 40 0.10 -4.25 -18.06
C GLU A 40 -0.56 -3.30 -17.04
N LYS A 41 0.30 -2.64 -16.23
CA LYS A 41 -0.16 -1.72 -15.17
C LYS A 41 -0.27 -0.31 -15.74
N GLN A 42 -1.49 0.22 -15.77
CA GLN A 42 -1.77 1.59 -16.21
C GLN A 42 -2.03 2.49 -15.00
N VAL A 43 -1.35 3.64 -14.95
CA VAL A 43 -1.64 4.69 -13.96
C VAL A 43 -2.77 5.55 -14.46
N ILE A 44 -3.90 5.56 -13.75
CA ILE A 44 -5.11 6.31 -14.16
C ILE A 44 -5.36 7.56 -13.33
N VAL A 45 -4.78 7.65 -12.13
CA VAL A 45 -4.87 8.83 -11.26
C VAL A 45 -3.55 8.98 -10.53
N THR A 46 -3.04 10.20 -10.45
CA THR A 46 -1.91 10.54 -9.58
C THR A 46 -2.37 11.64 -8.63
N ARG A 47 -2.08 11.49 -7.34
CA ARG A 47 -2.34 12.49 -6.30
C ARG A 47 -1.13 12.57 -5.37
N GLU A 48 -0.98 13.70 -4.71
CA GLU A 48 -0.03 13.90 -3.63
C GLU A 48 -0.81 13.94 -2.31
N LEU A 49 -0.33 13.25 -1.29
CA LEU A 49 -0.87 13.35 0.06
C LEU A 49 -0.38 14.67 0.66
N GLY A 50 -1.19 15.72 0.52
CA GLY A 50 -0.79 17.10 0.77
C GLY A 50 -0.68 17.47 2.26
N ILE A 51 -1.45 16.81 3.12
CA ILE A 51 -1.43 16.99 4.57
C ILE A 51 -1.48 15.64 5.30
N ASP A 52 -1.01 15.60 6.55
CA ASP A 52 -0.92 14.35 7.32
C ASP A 52 -2.30 13.70 7.56
N GLU A 53 -3.37 14.50 7.67
CA GLU A 53 -4.75 14.02 7.82
C GLU A 53 -5.22 13.22 6.58
N ASP A 54 -4.87 13.66 5.37
CA ASP A 54 -5.19 12.94 4.13
C ASP A 54 -4.42 11.62 4.07
N ALA A 55 -3.15 11.64 4.51
CA ALA A 55 -2.33 10.44 4.58
C ALA A 55 -2.89 9.42 5.58
N GLU A 56 -3.34 9.89 6.74
CA GLU A 56 -3.99 9.06 7.75
C GLU A 56 -5.30 8.48 7.22
N LEU A 57 -6.18 9.30 6.65
CA LEU A 57 -7.44 8.85 6.05
C LEU A 57 -7.19 7.82 4.96
N PHE A 58 -6.26 8.06 4.04
CA PHE A 58 -5.88 7.08 3.03
C PHE A 58 -5.37 5.77 3.66
N PHE A 59 -4.54 5.88 4.69
CA PHE A 59 -3.98 4.72 5.40
C PHE A 59 -5.06 3.86 6.07
N THR A 60 -6.14 4.45 6.60
CA THR A 60 -7.28 3.68 7.15
C THR A 60 -7.95 2.80 6.10
N GLN A 61 -7.90 3.20 4.83
CA GLN A 61 -8.52 2.47 3.73
C GLN A 61 -7.68 1.29 3.22
N ILE A 62 -6.40 1.20 3.61
CA ILE A 62 -5.51 0.13 3.15
C ILE A 62 -5.92 -1.20 3.77
N LYS A 63 -6.19 -2.18 2.91
CA LYS A 63 -6.45 -3.57 3.29
C LYS A 63 -5.19 -4.42 3.25
N SER A 64 -4.36 -4.26 2.23
CA SER A 64 -3.12 -5.05 2.10
C SER A 64 -2.02 -4.26 1.41
N ILE A 65 -0.78 -4.58 1.75
CA ILE A 65 0.43 -3.96 1.21
C ILE A 65 1.27 -5.02 0.50
N PHE A 66 1.84 -4.64 -0.62
CA PHE A 66 2.63 -5.48 -1.50
C PHE A 66 4.00 -4.85 -1.73
N LEU A 67 5.05 -5.65 -1.58
CA LEU A 67 6.42 -5.31 -1.96
C LEU A 67 6.85 -6.33 -3.02
N ASP A 68 7.28 -5.85 -4.18
CA ASP A 68 7.66 -6.69 -5.33
C ASP A 68 6.61 -7.75 -5.68
N GLY A 69 5.33 -7.35 -5.62
CA GLY A 69 4.19 -8.22 -5.92
C GLY A 69 3.79 -9.21 -4.81
N LYS A 70 4.50 -9.25 -3.68
CA LYS A 70 4.20 -10.15 -2.54
C LYS A 70 3.52 -9.41 -1.40
N ILE A 71 2.48 -9.99 -0.80
CA ILE A 71 1.72 -9.38 0.32
C ILE A 71 2.56 -9.36 1.60
N VAL A 72 2.94 -8.17 2.06
CA VAL A 72 3.79 -7.99 3.27
C VAL A 72 3.00 -7.75 4.54
N ALA A 73 1.77 -7.27 4.38
CA ALA A 73 0.91 -6.91 5.49
C ALA A 73 -0.55 -6.90 5.04
N CYS A 74 -1.46 -7.25 5.94
CA CYS A 74 -2.89 -7.27 5.67
C CYS A 74 -3.74 -6.91 6.90
N ARG A 75 -4.96 -6.44 6.64
CA ARG A 75 -6.03 -6.20 7.61
C ARG A 75 -7.22 -7.09 7.31
N GLY A 76 -7.84 -7.63 8.36
CA GLY A 76 -9.12 -8.33 8.26
C GLY A 76 -10.28 -7.36 8.03
N CYS A 77 -10.35 -6.29 8.83
CA CYS A 77 -11.41 -5.27 8.80
C CYS A 77 -10.82 -3.83 8.76
N PRO A 78 -11.57 -2.82 8.28
CA PRO A 78 -11.09 -1.42 8.20
C PRO A 78 -10.68 -0.81 9.54
N GLN A 79 -11.30 -1.25 10.63
CA GLN A 79 -11.02 -0.77 11.97
C GLN A 79 -9.87 -1.52 12.66
N GLN A 80 -9.36 -2.60 12.07
CA GLN A 80 -8.28 -3.38 12.66
C GLN A 80 -6.91 -2.81 12.24
N PRO A 81 -5.89 -2.84 13.11
CA PRO A 81 -4.55 -2.42 12.75
C PRO A 81 -3.95 -3.31 11.64
N LEU A 82 -3.03 -2.73 10.86
CA LEU A 82 -2.34 -3.47 9.79
C LEU A 82 -1.28 -4.38 10.41
N ASN A 83 -1.46 -5.69 10.26
CA ASN A 83 -0.51 -6.68 10.76
C ASN A 83 0.60 -6.90 9.73
N ILE A 84 1.83 -6.54 10.10
CA ILE A 84 3.02 -6.79 9.28
C ILE A 84 3.51 -8.21 9.54
N LEU A 85 3.52 -9.05 8.51
CA LEU A 85 4.10 -10.39 8.56
C LEU A 85 5.61 -10.25 8.39
N ARG A 86 6.33 -10.02 9.49
CA ARG A 86 7.80 -9.84 9.46
C ARG A 86 8.57 -11.10 9.05
N GLU A 87 7.96 -12.29 9.16
CA GLU A 87 8.68 -13.56 9.07
C GLU A 87 9.09 -13.95 7.63
N ASP A 88 8.40 -13.44 6.61
CA ASP A 88 8.66 -13.84 5.21
C ASP A 88 9.61 -12.90 4.43
N TYR A 89 9.90 -11.71 4.96
CA TYR A 89 10.65 -10.66 4.23
C TYR A 89 12.15 -10.63 4.50
N ALA A 90 12.60 -11.28 5.58
CA ALA A 90 14.02 -11.31 5.94
C ALA A 90 14.82 -12.42 5.24
N LYS A 91 14.20 -13.24 4.36
CA LYS A 91 14.92 -14.21 3.54
C LYS A 91 15.02 -13.75 2.08
N LEU A 92 15.82 -12.71 1.85
CA LEU A 92 16.59 -12.64 0.61
C LEU A 92 17.68 -13.70 0.72
N LYS A 93 17.36 -14.94 0.32
CA LYS A 93 18.42 -15.92 0.02
C LYS A 93 19.10 -15.46 -1.25
N GLN A 94 20.41 -15.18 -1.13
CA GLN A 94 21.36 -15.12 -2.24
C GLN A 94 21.35 -16.44 -3.02
#